data_AF-A0AAU5ZCK2-F1
#
_entry.id   AF-A0AAU5ZCK2-F1
#
_cell.length_a   1.000
_cell.length_b   1.000
_cell.length_c   1.000
_cell.angle_alpha   90.00
_cell.angle_beta   90.00
_cell.angle_gamma   90.00
#
_symmetry.space_group_name_H-M   'P 1'
#
loop_
_entity.id
_entity.type
_entity.pdbx_description
1 polymer ?
#
loop_
_entity_poly.entity_id
_entity_poly.type
_entity_poly.pdbx_seq_one_letter_code
_entity_poly.pdbx_strand_id
1 'polypeptide(L)'
;MGLFSRQSSQDTDNVALAAARARLSPDDVDQVRFLITTKKTVHAVKLIRDRTGLALKPAKELVDDIRLGRYVPPTTGTPLVRRPGTNLAERTRALKSAGELHQATALVVSETGMTEAEAGLFVGALRTDLQDS
;
A
#
# COMPACT_ATOMS: atom_id res chain seq x y z
N MET A 1 28.95 14.50 37.27
CA MET A 1 28.97 14.82 35.82
C MET A 1 27.90 13.96 35.15
N GLY A 2 26.68 14.47 35.05
CA GLY A 2 25.50 13.70 34.62
C GLY A 2 25.35 13.69 33.09
N LEU A 3 25.38 12.50 32.49
CA LEU A 3 25.35 12.32 31.03
C LEU A 3 24.25 11.35 30.56
N PHE A 4 23.08 11.23 31.21
CA PHE A 4 22.08 10.22 30.77
C PHE A 4 20.59 10.60 30.86
N SER A 5 20.22 11.88 30.92
CA SER A 5 18.78 12.26 31.04
C SER A 5 18.04 12.53 29.72
N ARG A 6 18.64 12.32 28.53
CA ARG A 6 17.95 12.58 27.25
C ARG A 6 17.11 11.40 26.74
N GLN A 7 17.53 10.17 27.05
CA GLN A 7 16.92 8.97 26.45
C GLN A 7 15.47 8.75 26.90
N SER A 8 15.13 9.05 28.16
CA SER A 8 13.79 8.80 28.69
C SER A 8 12.70 9.66 28.06
N SER A 9 13.03 10.86 27.57
CA SER A 9 12.04 11.72 26.88
C SER A 9 11.80 11.23 25.44
N GLN A 10 12.83 10.71 24.78
CA GLN A 10 12.69 10.11 23.45
C GLN A 10 11.83 8.84 23.48
N ASP A 11 11.83 8.11 24.60
CA ASP A 11 11.02 6.89 24.76
C ASP A 11 9.52 7.15 25.00
N THR A 12 9.15 8.39 25.29
CA THR A 12 7.73 8.78 25.31
C THR A 12 7.30 9.32 23.94
N ASP A 13 8.21 10.03 23.27
CA ASP A 13 8.01 10.59 21.93
C ASP A 13 7.85 9.49 20.86
N ASN A 14 8.67 8.42 20.90
CA ASN A 14 8.63 7.29 19.96
C ASN A 14 7.35 6.43 20.12
N VAL A 15 6.86 6.20 21.34
CA VAL A 15 5.62 5.49 21.62
C VAL A 15 4.41 6.30 21.17
N ALA A 16 4.44 7.62 21.42
CA ALA A 16 3.42 8.53 20.91
C ALA A 16 3.39 8.57 19.38
N LEU A 17 4.56 8.56 18.74
CA LEU A 17 4.67 8.46 17.28
C LEU A 17 4.06 7.14 16.77
N ALA A 18 4.40 6.00 17.37
CA ALA A 18 3.86 4.69 16.97
C ALA A 18 2.33 4.62 17.14
N ALA A 19 1.80 5.16 18.24
CA ALA A 19 0.36 5.25 18.46
C ALA A 19 -0.33 6.19 17.45
N ALA A 20 0.31 7.31 17.11
CA ALA A 20 -0.18 8.24 16.10
C ALA A 20 -0.19 7.59 14.71
N ARG A 21 0.84 6.82 14.36
CA ARG A 21 0.90 6.02 13.13
C ARG A 21 -0.28 5.06 13.00
N ALA A 22 -0.74 4.48 14.12
CA ALA A 22 -1.89 3.58 14.17
C ALA A 22 -3.26 4.30 14.12
N ARG A 23 -3.31 5.59 14.46
CA ARG A 23 -4.53 6.41 14.44
C ARG A 23 -4.76 7.14 13.12
N LEU A 24 -3.72 7.30 12.29
CA LEU A 24 -3.84 7.91 10.97
C LEU A 24 -4.52 6.96 9.99
N SER A 25 -5.56 7.46 9.32
CA SER A 25 -6.20 6.71 8.24
C SER A 25 -5.40 6.82 6.94
N PRO A 26 -5.53 5.85 6.02
CA PRO A 26 -4.86 5.90 4.71
C PRO A 26 -5.18 7.19 3.92
N ASP A 27 -6.40 7.71 4.02
CA ASP A 27 -6.80 8.99 3.42
C ASP A 27 -6.05 10.20 4.00
N ASP A 28 -5.83 10.24 5.32
CA ASP A 28 -5.06 11.31 5.96
C ASP A 28 -3.61 11.30 5.47
N VAL A 29 -3.05 10.11 5.25
CA VAL A 29 -1.67 9.91 4.79
C VAL A 29 -1.52 10.35 3.33
N ASP A 30 -2.49 10.03 2.47
CA ASP A 30 -2.51 10.51 1.08
C ASP A 30 -2.60 12.04 1.04
N GLN A 31 -3.46 12.63 1.86
CA GLN A 31 -3.60 14.07 1.97
C GLN A 31 -2.30 14.74 2.47
N VAL A 32 -1.61 14.14 3.45
CA VAL A 32 -0.29 14.59 3.89
C VAL A 32 0.72 14.51 2.76
N ARG A 33 0.72 13.41 1.98
CA ARG A 33 1.62 13.22 0.84
C ARG A 33 1.38 14.26 -0.25
N PHE A 34 0.13 14.58 -0.54
CA PHE A 34 -0.27 15.65 -1.46
C PHE A 34 0.22 17.02 -0.95
N LEU A 35 0.07 17.31 0.34
CA LEU A 35 0.56 18.56 0.95
C LEU A 35 2.09 18.67 0.91
N ILE A 36 2.82 17.56 1.05
CA ILE A 36 4.27 17.52 0.89
C ILE A 36 4.67 17.83 -0.55
N THR A 37 4.03 17.19 -1.54
CA THR A 37 4.29 17.41 -2.97
C THR A 37 3.99 18.85 -3.40
N THR A 38 2.96 19.47 -2.82
CA THR A 38 2.60 20.88 -3.07
C THR A 38 3.45 21.88 -2.27
N LYS A 39 4.54 21.44 -1.63
CA LYS A 39 5.44 22.24 -0.77
C LYS A 39 4.74 22.91 0.43
N LYS A 40 3.59 22.39 0.87
CA LYS A 40 2.80 22.88 2.00
C LYS A 40 3.09 22.09 3.29
N THR A 41 4.36 21.95 3.66
CA THR A 41 4.81 21.16 4.82
C THR A 41 4.20 21.61 6.15
N VAL A 42 3.93 22.91 6.30
CA VAL A 42 3.26 23.45 7.50
C VAL A 42 1.83 22.93 7.63
N HIS A 43 1.11 22.77 6.51
CA HIS A 43 -0.24 22.23 6.50
C HIS A 43 -0.24 20.72 6.79
N ALA A 44 0.75 19.98 6.27
CA ALA A 44 0.93 18.57 6.59
C ALA A 44 1.13 18.34 8.10
N VAL A 45 2.00 19.12 8.74
CA VAL A 45 2.22 19.03 10.20
C VAL A 45 0.96 19.40 10.98
N LYS A 46 0.21 20.41 10.52
CA LYS A 46 -1.05 20.82 11.13
C LYS A 46 -2.11 19.71 11.06
N LEU A 47 -2.23 19.04 9.92
CA LEU A 47 -3.17 17.94 9.71
C LEU A 47 -2.86 16.77 10.65
N ILE A 48 -1.60 16.33 10.69
CA ILE A 48 -1.17 15.26 11.61
C ILE A 48 -1.48 15.64 13.06
N ARG A 49 -1.18 16.88 13.46
CA ARG A 49 -1.44 17.34 14.82
C ARG A 49 -2.92 17.34 15.17
N ASP A 50 -3.77 17.77 14.26
CA ASP A 50 -5.23 17.78 14.43
C ASP A 50 -5.80 16.36 14.60
N ARG A 51 -5.31 15.42 13.79
CA ARG A 51 -5.76 14.02 13.82
C ARG A 51 -5.23 13.21 15.01
N THR A 52 -3.98 13.46 15.41
CA THR A 52 -3.27 12.59 16.37
C THR A 52 -3.08 13.23 17.75
N GLY A 53 -3.24 14.54 17.87
CA GLY A 53 -2.98 15.29 19.10
C GLY A 53 -1.49 15.40 19.46
N LEU A 54 -0.59 15.06 18.54
CA LEU A 54 0.86 15.03 18.78
C LEU A 54 1.46 16.42 19.08
N ALA A 55 2.53 16.45 19.86
CA ALA A 55 3.35 17.65 20.00
C ALA A 55 4.05 18.01 18.67
N LEU A 56 4.52 19.26 18.54
CA LEU A 56 5.12 19.77 17.29
C LEU A 56 6.31 18.93 16.80
N LYS A 57 7.09 18.39 17.75
CA LYS A 57 8.31 17.62 17.49
C LYS A 57 8.00 16.25 16.86
N PRO A 58 7.18 15.35 17.47
CA PRO A 58 6.80 14.09 16.85
C PRO A 58 5.94 14.28 15.59
N ALA A 59 5.11 15.34 15.51
CA ALA A 59 4.34 15.63 14.30
C ALA A 59 5.25 15.95 13.10
N LYS A 60 6.32 16.73 13.31
CA LYS A 60 7.30 17.00 12.26
C LYS A 60 8.06 15.74 11.84
N GLU A 61 8.47 14.92 12.80
CA GLU A 61 9.17 13.67 12.53
C GLU A 61 8.32 12.74 11.67
N LEU A 62 7.01 12.65 11.96
CA LEU A 62 6.09 11.83 11.18
C LEU A 62 5.93 12.31 9.73
N VAL A 63 5.85 13.63 9.52
CA VAL A 63 5.80 14.21 8.16
C VAL A 63 7.10 13.93 7.40
N ASP A 64 8.26 13.98 8.07
CA ASP A 64 9.54 13.67 7.45
C ASP A 64 9.64 12.19 7.06
N ASP A 65 9.14 11.29 7.92
CA ASP A 65 9.08 9.86 7.66
C ASP A 65 8.16 9.50 6.47
N ILE A 66 7.03 10.20 6.33
CA ILE A 66 6.14 10.10 5.15
C ILE A 66 6.83 10.65 3.89
N ARG A 67 7.53 11.78 4.01
CA ARG A 67 8.28 12.38 2.90
C ARG A 67 9.42 11.47 2.40
N LEU A 68 10.12 10.83 3.32
CA LEU A 68 11.22 9.89 3.03
C LEU A 68 10.71 8.51 2.59
N GLY A 69 9.39 8.27 2.62
CA GLY A 69 8.81 6.98 2.26
C GLY A 69 9.10 5.86 3.26
N ARG A 70 9.54 6.20 4.48
CA ARG A 70 9.72 5.24 5.58
C ARG A 70 8.42 4.91 6.30
N TYR A 71 7.42 5.77 6.16
CA TYR A 71 6.11 5.54 6.72
C TYR A 71 5.31 4.58 5.84
N VAL A 72 5.00 3.41 6.41
CA VAL A 72 4.01 2.48 5.87
C VAL A 72 2.77 2.60 6.76
N PRO A 73 1.63 3.11 6.26
CA PRO A 73 0.41 3.14 7.05
C PRO A 73 0.00 1.71 7.46
N PRO A 74 -0.45 1.50 8.71
CA PRO A 74 -1.07 0.24 9.10
C PRO A 74 -2.38 0.13 8.34
N THR A 75 -2.33 -0.56 7.22
CA THR A 75 -3.48 -0.83 6.37
C THR A 75 -4.38 -1.85 7.07
N THR A 76 -5.22 -1.39 8.01
CA THR A 76 -6.26 -2.20 8.66
C THR A 76 -7.45 -2.48 7.73
N GLY A 77 -7.52 -1.83 6.56
CA GLY A 77 -8.69 -1.98 5.70
C GLY A 77 -8.46 -1.75 4.22
N THR A 78 -7.23 -1.62 3.75
CA THR A 78 -6.99 -1.81 2.32
C THR A 78 -6.71 -3.30 2.12
N PRO A 79 -7.60 -4.06 1.43
CA PRO A 79 -7.06 -5.08 0.56
C PRO A 79 -6.01 -4.32 -0.23
N LEU A 80 -4.79 -4.84 -0.25
CA LEU A 80 -3.76 -4.34 -1.15
C LEU A 80 -4.48 -4.06 -2.46
N VAL A 81 -4.66 -2.80 -2.84
CA VAL A 81 -4.85 -2.49 -4.25
C VAL A 81 -3.45 -2.68 -4.86
N ARG A 82 -2.97 -3.94 -4.80
CA ARG A 82 -2.52 -4.59 -6.02
C ARG A 82 -3.70 -4.38 -6.94
N ARG A 83 -3.61 -3.37 -7.80
CA ARG A 83 -4.54 -3.11 -8.90
C ARG A 83 -5.29 -4.41 -9.21
N PRO A 84 -6.61 -4.52 -9.01
CA PRO A 84 -7.33 -5.76 -9.27
C PRO A 84 -6.99 -6.20 -10.70
N GLY A 85 -6.17 -7.25 -10.83
CA GLY A 85 -5.57 -7.65 -12.11
C GLY A 85 -4.04 -7.87 -12.18
N THR A 86 -3.28 -8.14 -11.11
CA THR A 86 -1.86 -8.60 -11.27
C THR A 86 -1.64 -10.08 -11.02
N ASN A 87 -2.63 -10.85 -10.55
CA ASN A 87 -2.46 -12.30 -10.53
C ASN A 87 -2.58 -12.83 -11.97
N LEU A 88 -1.66 -13.71 -12.37
CA LEU A 88 -1.67 -14.33 -13.71
C LEU A 88 -3.04 -14.91 -14.01
N ALA A 89 -3.67 -15.60 -13.05
CA ALA A 89 -4.99 -16.21 -13.21
C ALA A 89 -6.10 -15.18 -13.54
N GLU A 90 -6.10 -14.02 -12.88
CA GLU A 90 -7.08 -12.95 -13.12
C GLU A 90 -6.88 -12.31 -14.51
N ARG A 91 -5.62 -12.09 -14.90
CA ARG A 91 -5.26 -11.56 -16.23
C ARG A 91 -5.64 -12.54 -17.33
N THR A 92 -5.34 -13.83 -17.15
CA THR A 92 -5.71 -14.91 -18.05
C THR A 92 -7.24 -15.05 -18.15
N ARG A 93 -7.98 -14.92 -17.03
CA ARG A 93 -9.44 -14.96 -17.01
C ARG A 93 -10.09 -13.77 -17.73
N ALA A 94 -9.54 -12.57 -17.57
CA ALA A 94 -10.02 -11.37 -18.27
C ALA A 94 -9.85 -11.49 -19.78
N LEU A 95 -8.67 -11.95 -20.25
CA LEU A 95 -8.40 -12.19 -21.67
C LEU A 95 -9.29 -13.30 -22.24
N LYS A 96 -9.53 -14.37 -21.49
CA LYS A 96 -10.49 -15.43 -21.84
C LYS A 96 -11.92 -14.90 -22.00
N SER A 97 -12.37 -14.04 -21.07
CA SER A 97 -13.72 -13.43 -21.13
C SER A 97 -13.87 -12.44 -22.29
N ALA A 98 -12.78 -11.84 -22.73
CA ALA A 98 -12.72 -10.98 -23.91
C ALA A 98 -12.63 -11.76 -25.24
N GLY A 99 -12.54 -13.09 -25.21
CA GLY A 99 -12.38 -13.94 -26.41
C GLY A 99 -10.93 -14.05 -26.91
N GLU A 100 -9.99 -13.39 -26.26
CA GLU A 100 -8.58 -13.31 -26.65
C GLU A 100 -7.77 -14.50 -26.09
N LEU A 101 -8.18 -15.73 -26.45
CA LEU A 101 -7.56 -16.97 -25.97
C LEU A 101 -6.07 -17.05 -26.35
N HIS A 102 -5.70 -16.59 -27.53
CA HIS A 102 -4.30 -16.60 -27.99
C HIS A 102 -3.42 -15.69 -27.13
N GLN A 103 -3.91 -14.50 -26.77
CA GLN A 103 -3.21 -13.58 -25.87
C GLN A 103 -3.13 -14.13 -24.45
N ALA A 104 -4.17 -14.82 -23.97
CA ALA A 104 -4.18 -15.45 -22.66
C ALA A 104 -3.11 -16.54 -22.53
N THR A 105 -2.96 -17.37 -23.56
CA THR A 105 -1.91 -18.40 -23.64
C THR A 105 -0.52 -17.78 -23.70
N ALA A 106 -0.30 -16.78 -24.56
CA ALA A 106 0.99 -16.10 -24.69
C ALA A 106 1.44 -15.43 -23.38
N LEU A 107 0.51 -14.84 -22.63
CA LEU A 107 0.77 -14.26 -21.31
C LEU A 107 1.28 -15.30 -20.31
N VAL A 108 0.66 -16.48 -20.27
CA VAL A 108 1.04 -17.58 -19.36
C VAL A 108 2.41 -18.12 -19.74
N VAL A 109 2.64 -18.39 -21.02
CA VAL A 109 3.95 -18.85 -21.55
C VAL A 109 5.06 -17.88 -21.18
N SER A 110 4.85 -16.58 -21.38
CA SER A 110 5.87 -15.56 -21.11
C SER A 110 6.22 -15.40 -19.63
N GLU A 111 5.27 -15.62 -18.72
CA GLU A 111 5.46 -15.34 -17.29
C GLU A 111 5.87 -16.59 -16.49
N THR A 112 5.51 -17.79 -16.94
CA THR A 112 5.80 -19.06 -16.23
C THR A 112 6.86 -19.92 -16.93
N GLY A 113 7.17 -19.63 -18.19
CA GLY A 113 8.03 -20.49 -19.03
C GLY A 113 7.36 -21.80 -19.47
N MET A 114 6.05 -21.93 -19.27
CA MET A 114 5.25 -23.08 -19.75
C MET A 114 5.22 -23.11 -21.28
N THR A 115 5.08 -24.31 -21.87
CA THR A 115 4.85 -24.44 -23.32
C THR A 115 3.40 -24.07 -23.69
N GLU A 116 3.12 -23.75 -24.95
CA GLU A 116 1.77 -23.40 -25.41
C GLU A 116 0.72 -24.48 -25.07
N ALA A 117 1.10 -25.75 -25.07
CA ALA A 117 0.22 -26.86 -24.69
C ALA A 117 -0.14 -26.83 -23.19
N GLU A 118 0.84 -26.62 -22.32
CA GLU A 118 0.66 -26.50 -20.86
C GLU A 118 -0.15 -25.24 -20.51
N ALA A 119 0.14 -24.13 -21.18
CA ALA A 119 -0.58 -22.87 -21.01
C ALA A 119 -2.05 -22.98 -21.49
N GLY A 120 -2.30 -23.69 -22.58
CA GLY A 120 -3.65 -23.99 -23.06
C GLY A 120 -4.45 -24.80 -22.04
N LEU A 121 -3.82 -25.79 -21.39
CA LEU A 121 -4.44 -26.55 -20.30
C LEU A 121 -4.74 -25.68 -19.08
N PHE A 122 -3.82 -24.77 -18.71
CA PHE A 122 -4.04 -23.82 -17.62
C PHE A 122 -5.22 -22.89 -17.89
N VAL A 123 -5.30 -22.30 -19.08
CA VAL A 123 -6.43 -21.43 -19.51
C VAL A 123 -7.75 -22.21 -19.56
N GLY A 124 -7.70 -23.46 -20.00
CA GLY A 124 -8.83 -24.39 -19.99
C GLY A 124 -9.30 -24.73 -18.57
N ALA A 125 -8.37 -24.98 -17.65
CA ALA A 125 -8.63 -25.33 -16.26
C ALA A 125 -9.15 -24.16 -15.41
N LEU A 126 -8.93 -22.91 -15.82
CA LEU A 126 -9.58 -21.71 -15.25
C LEU A 126 -11.08 -21.67 -15.60
N ARG A 127 -11.83 -22.68 -15.13
CA ARG A 127 -13.28 -22.85 -15.33
C ARG A 127 -14.03 -21.73 -14.62
N THR A 128 -14.90 -21.06 -15.36
CA THR A 128 -15.87 -20.10 -14.82
C THR A 128 -16.84 -20.87 -13.93
N ASP A 129 -16.73 -20.73 -12.62
CA ASP A 129 -17.65 -21.35 -11.63
C ASP A 129 -19.01 -20.63 -11.50
N LEU A 130 -19.39 -19.76 -12.43
CA LEU A 130 -20.67 -19.05 -12.32
C LEU A 130 -21.34 -18.88 -13.67
N GLN A 131 -22.02 -19.94 -14.12
CA GLN A 131 -23.29 -19.84 -14.81
C GLN A 131 -23.96 -21.22 -14.89
N ASP A 132 -24.67 -21.58 -13.83
CA ASP A 132 -25.86 -22.41 -13.95
C ASP A 132 -26.95 -21.76 -13.06
N SER A 133 -28.15 -21.68 -13.60
CA SER A 133 -29.31 -20.94 -13.03
C SER A 133 -30.01 -21.72 -11.92
#